data_AF-A0A177AJ78-F1
#
_entry.id   AF-A0A177AJ78-F1
#
_cell.length_a   1.000
_cell.length_b   1.000
_cell.length_c   1.000
_cell.angle_alpha   90.00
_cell.angle_beta   90.00
_cell.angle_gamma   90.00
#
_symmetry.space_group_name_H-M   'P 1'
#
loop_
_entity.id
_entity.type
_entity.pdbx_description
1 polymer ?
#
loop_
_entity_poly.entity_id
_entity_poly.type
_entity_poly.pdbx_seq_one_letter_code
_entity_poly.pdbx_strand_id
1 'polypeptide(L)'
;MTMLHKVMALKCDTELLHYLRRIKQVWSDLVCGNKAAMGKIDQATVKALELKAPRVSTADAEFLRIRVRGGEVFSAFDDSERDNIWSRLKCVEGLIPSLATFFKDIGYLEHLTNCAKQLMGDNVQISHAFKQLFSPVNQEDGRVQIMDGQAKIQVAENAFVYEQGTRGDQVDLRYQQIIAYAMRHFADMPKEPVKEGRMMQPAAMAVLRRFADLADQLGFTSTRIKHLQQYPAARAEQTPPSDILPSLRQDPEPKFNEDRKFWFINHLHDESDQQGKGITNFFVRKQVYLAFFGWPTWRPTGQGGSHGSSPSLSPVLDSEDLPRGPSADAQQHTMTGAFLSQKLVQAKPMRKEWVVVDSQPMNSSTPAENERWKRKLLEHKKQREAWLERERLEKKRLEKERLERERLDMERLVRERLEREIDINLVRWEDDTWKYLTPLAVDAEDPSNIERLVNDYMTRGIRAFNTYLRMMSPAECFQVVINNRTHTILLIAEHELAIDDRMHESAKNLHAEATKRVIGLKRKATEDLSHTYHAWKMVVCTDWNELP
;
A
#
# COMPACT_ATOMS: atom_id res chain seq x y z
N MET A 1 8.03 12.66 4.49
CA MET A 1 6.91 12.88 3.55
C MET A 1 6.02 11.64 3.54
N THR A 2 4.71 11.81 3.76
CA THR A 2 3.77 10.69 3.92
C THR A 2 3.48 9.97 2.58
N MET A 3 3.45 8.64 2.59
CA MET A 3 3.17 7.80 1.41
C MET A 3 1.82 8.08 0.75
N LEU A 4 0.88 8.68 1.48
CA LEU A 4 -0.44 9.04 0.98
C LEU A 4 -0.40 10.07 -0.16
N HIS A 5 0.51 11.05 -0.11
CA HIS A 5 0.67 12.01 -1.20
C HIS A 5 1.17 11.33 -2.48
N LYS A 6 2.02 10.29 -2.35
CA LYS A 6 2.47 9.49 -3.50
C LYS A 6 1.33 8.68 -4.11
N VAL A 7 0.49 8.04 -3.27
CA VAL A 7 -0.71 7.30 -3.72
C VAL A 7 -1.59 8.18 -4.60
N MET A 8 -1.88 9.40 -4.14
CA MET A 8 -2.74 10.35 -4.85
C MET A 8 -2.08 10.91 -6.13
N ALA A 9 -0.76 11.11 -6.12
CA ALA A 9 -0.02 11.63 -7.26
C ALA A 9 0.15 10.59 -8.39
N LEU A 10 0.11 9.30 -8.08
CA LEU A 10 0.32 8.21 -9.04
C LEU A 10 -0.77 8.12 -10.11
N LYS A 11 -2.01 8.57 -9.82
CA LYS A 11 -3.17 8.46 -10.71
C LYS A 11 -3.42 7.01 -11.18
N CYS A 12 -3.25 6.04 -10.28
CA CYS A 12 -3.40 4.59 -10.54
C CYS A 12 -4.53 3.98 -9.71
N ASP A 13 -5.68 4.66 -9.67
CA ASP A 13 -6.76 4.37 -8.73
C ASP A 13 -7.31 2.94 -8.89
N THR A 14 -7.39 2.45 -10.13
CA THR A 14 -7.86 1.09 -10.44
C THR A 14 -6.95 0.03 -9.81
N GLU A 15 -5.64 0.15 -10.00
CA GLU A 15 -4.62 -0.78 -9.54
C GLU A 15 -4.48 -0.73 -8.00
N LEU A 16 -4.50 0.47 -7.43
CA LEU A 16 -4.45 0.67 -5.98
C LEU A 16 -5.69 0.08 -5.30
N LEU A 17 -6.88 0.30 -5.86
CA LEU A 17 -8.13 -0.30 -5.35
C LEU A 17 -8.13 -1.82 -5.48
N HIS A 18 -7.53 -2.37 -6.54
CA HIS A 18 -7.42 -3.81 -6.71
C HIS A 18 -6.60 -4.44 -5.58
N TYR A 19 -5.44 -3.86 -5.25
CA TYR A 19 -4.60 -4.33 -4.14
C TYR A 19 -5.34 -4.23 -2.79
N LEU A 20 -5.98 -3.08 -2.51
CA LEU A 20 -6.74 -2.90 -1.26
C LEU A 20 -7.93 -3.88 -1.15
N ARG A 21 -8.61 -4.17 -2.25
CA ARG A 21 -9.65 -5.22 -2.29
C ARG A 21 -9.08 -6.60 -2.02
N ARG A 22 -7.90 -6.93 -2.56
CA ARG A 22 -7.20 -8.19 -2.28
C ARG A 22 -6.86 -8.33 -0.80
N ILE A 23 -6.35 -7.28 -0.16
CA ILE A 23 -6.11 -7.27 1.30
C ILE A 23 -7.40 -7.60 2.04
N LYS A 24 -8.45 -6.81 1.80
CA LYS A 24 -9.73 -7.03 2.46
C LYS A 24 -10.26 -8.44 2.25
N GLN A 25 -10.17 -8.97 1.03
CA GLN A 25 -10.65 -10.29 0.68
C GLN A 25 -9.92 -11.39 1.46
N VAL A 26 -8.59 -11.40 1.43
CA VAL A 26 -7.78 -12.42 2.12
C VAL A 26 -8.12 -12.45 3.61
N TRP A 27 -8.09 -11.30 4.29
CA TRP A 27 -8.35 -11.23 5.73
C TRP A 27 -9.81 -11.55 6.09
N SER A 28 -10.77 -11.17 5.24
CA SER A 28 -12.18 -11.52 5.40
C SER A 28 -12.41 -13.02 5.28
N ASP A 29 -11.79 -13.67 4.28
CA ASP A 29 -12.00 -15.09 3.99
C ASP A 29 -11.48 -16.01 5.11
N LEU A 30 -10.39 -15.63 5.78
CA LEU A 30 -9.87 -16.36 6.95
C LEU A 30 -10.94 -16.55 8.04
N VAL A 31 -11.83 -15.57 8.19
CA VAL A 31 -12.89 -15.55 9.21
C VAL A 31 -14.31 -15.56 8.60
N CYS A 32 -14.47 -16.07 7.37
CA CYS A 32 -15.77 -16.21 6.68
C CYS A 32 -16.59 -14.91 6.60
N GLY A 33 -15.93 -13.76 6.45
CA GLY A 33 -16.59 -12.45 6.36
C GLY A 33 -17.21 -11.96 7.67
N ASN A 34 -16.94 -12.62 8.79
CA ASN A 34 -17.41 -12.16 10.10
C ASN A 34 -16.64 -10.91 10.54
N LYS A 35 -17.31 -9.75 10.49
CA LYS A 35 -16.72 -8.46 10.85
C LYS A 35 -16.26 -8.36 12.31
N ALA A 36 -16.97 -9.01 13.25
CA ALA A 36 -16.58 -9.01 14.65
C ALA A 36 -15.31 -9.84 14.84
N ALA A 37 -15.22 -11.00 14.16
CA ALA A 37 -14.02 -11.82 14.14
C ALA A 37 -12.83 -11.09 13.48
N MET A 38 -13.05 -10.34 12.40
CA MET A 38 -11.98 -9.50 11.81
C MET A 38 -11.42 -8.51 12.83
N GLY A 39 -12.26 -7.95 13.71
CA GLY A 39 -11.83 -7.05 14.78
C GLY A 39 -11.00 -7.72 15.89
N LYS A 40 -11.01 -9.05 15.98
CA LYS A 40 -10.16 -9.83 16.90
C LYS A 40 -8.73 -10.04 16.36
N ILE A 41 -8.48 -9.80 15.08
CA ILE A 41 -7.17 -10.01 14.47
C ILE A 41 -6.25 -8.85 14.87
N ASP A 42 -5.26 -9.14 15.71
CA ASP A 42 -4.32 -8.15 16.21
C ASP A 42 -3.17 -7.87 15.22
N GLN A 43 -2.42 -6.80 15.51
CA GLN A 43 -1.29 -6.39 14.69
C GLN A 43 -0.15 -7.43 14.68
N ALA A 44 0.07 -8.13 15.80
CA ALA A 44 1.11 -9.16 15.90
C ALA A 44 0.82 -10.34 14.95
N THR A 45 -0.45 -10.75 14.87
CA THR A 45 -0.96 -11.75 13.93
C THR A 45 -0.73 -11.29 12.49
N VAL A 46 -1.10 -10.05 12.15
CA VAL A 46 -0.85 -9.51 10.80
C VAL A 46 0.63 -9.55 10.45
N LYS A 47 1.50 -9.17 11.38
CA LYS A 47 2.96 -9.19 11.20
C LYS A 47 3.55 -10.59 11.04
N ALA A 48 3.01 -11.58 11.74
CA ALA A 48 3.46 -12.96 11.61
C ALA A 48 3.05 -13.58 10.25
N LEU A 49 1.92 -13.13 9.69
CA LEU A 49 1.34 -13.68 8.47
C LEU A 49 1.79 -12.96 7.20
N GLU A 50 2.04 -11.65 7.24
CA GLU A 50 2.38 -10.90 6.02
C GLU A 50 3.60 -11.48 5.29
N LEU A 51 3.56 -11.49 3.96
CA LEU A 51 4.60 -12.06 3.08
C LEU A 51 4.82 -13.57 3.20
N LYS A 52 3.89 -14.31 3.83
CA LYS A 52 3.91 -15.78 3.86
C LYS A 52 3.04 -16.35 2.75
N ALA A 53 3.45 -17.50 2.20
CA ALA A 53 2.72 -18.18 1.12
C ALA A 53 2.46 -19.66 1.47
N PRO A 54 1.64 -19.96 2.50
CA PRO A 54 1.46 -21.31 3.04
C PRO A 54 0.93 -22.35 2.03
N ARG A 55 0.27 -21.92 0.94
CA ARG A 55 -0.17 -22.84 -0.13
C ARG A 55 1.01 -23.44 -0.90
N VAL A 56 2.02 -22.64 -1.21
CA VAL A 56 3.13 -23.02 -2.10
C VAL A 56 4.46 -23.24 -1.36
N SER A 57 4.60 -22.74 -0.13
CA SER A 57 5.82 -22.85 0.68
C SER A 57 5.56 -23.75 1.88
N THR A 58 6.12 -24.96 1.87
CA THR A 58 5.97 -25.89 2.99
C THR A 58 6.62 -25.37 4.26
N ALA A 59 7.74 -24.63 4.15
CA ALA A 59 8.36 -23.99 5.30
C ALA A 59 7.46 -22.92 5.93
N ASP A 60 6.79 -22.08 5.12
CA ASP A 60 5.85 -21.09 5.66
C ASP A 60 4.61 -21.77 6.26
N ALA A 61 4.11 -22.83 5.62
CA ALA A 61 3.00 -23.61 6.16
C ALA A 61 3.35 -24.21 7.53
N GLU A 62 4.51 -24.86 7.66
CA GLU A 62 4.96 -25.43 8.93
C GLU A 62 5.18 -24.35 9.99
N PHE A 63 5.87 -23.26 9.63
CA PHE A 63 6.13 -22.11 10.49
C PHE A 63 4.84 -21.51 11.06
N LEU A 64 3.82 -21.33 10.22
CA LEU A 64 2.53 -20.79 10.62
C LEU A 64 1.69 -21.80 11.39
N ARG A 65 1.69 -23.08 10.99
CA ARG A 65 0.91 -24.13 11.66
C ARG A 65 1.24 -24.22 13.15
N ILE A 66 2.53 -24.20 13.48
CA ILE A 66 3.02 -24.30 14.87
C ILE A 66 2.48 -23.12 15.69
N ARG A 67 2.56 -21.90 15.15
CA ARG A 67 2.16 -20.67 15.85
C ARG A 67 0.65 -20.51 16.00
N VAL A 68 -0.10 -20.89 14.97
CA VAL A 68 -1.57 -20.87 15.01
C VAL A 68 -2.07 -21.88 16.04
N ARG A 69 -1.54 -23.11 16.04
CA ARG A 69 -1.94 -24.11 17.04
C ARG A 69 -1.44 -23.81 18.45
N GLY A 70 -0.27 -23.15 18.57
CA GLY A 70 0.26 -22.67 19.84
C GLY A 70 -0.45 -21.43 20.39
N GLY A 71 -1.39 -20.82 19.64
CA GLY A 71 -2.08 -19.60 20.07
C GLY A 71 -1.23 -18.34 20.08
N GLU A 72 0.02 -18.39 19.57
CA GLU A 72 0.90 -17.22 19.40
C GLU A 72 0.32 -16.23 18.38
N VAL A 73 -0.45 -16.76 17.43
CA VAL A 73 -1.10 -16.04 16.35
C VAL A 73 -2.58 -16.38 16.40
N PHE A 74 -3.46 -15.38 16.18
CA PHE A 74 -4.89 -15.49 16.47
C PHE A 74 -5.18 -15.76 17.96
N SER A 75 -4.44 -15.11 18.85
CA SER A 75 -4.51 -15.29 20.32
C SER A 75 -5.93 -15.06 20.90
N ALA A 76 -6.70 -14.14 20.30
CA ALA A 76 -8.07 -13.81 20.72
C ALA A 76 -9.16 -14.81 20.23
N PHE A 77 -8.75 -15.88 19.55
CA PHE A 77 -9.63 -16.94 19.05
C PHE A 77 -9.45 -18.21 19.86
N ASP A 78 -10.49 -19.02 20.04
CA ASP A 78 -10.37 -20.33 20.70
C ASP A 78 -9.70 -21.39 19.79
N ASP A 79 -9.38 -22.57 20.35
CA ASP A 79 -8.70 -23.65 19.61
C ASP A 79 -9.46 -24.10 18.35
N SER A 80 -10.80 -24.19 18.43
CA SER A 80 -11.64 -24.60 17.32
C SER A 80 -11.70 -23.53 16.22
N GLU A 81 -11.84 -22.27 16.62
CA GLU A 81 -11.75 -21.13 15.71
C GLU A 81 -10.39 -21.10 15.00
N ARG A 82 -9.28 -21.33 15.72
CA ARG A 82 -7.92 -21.36 15.16
C ARG A 82 -7.70 -22.50 14.18
N ASP A 83 -8.19 -23.71 14.46
CA ASP A 83 -8.12 -24.83 13.51
C ASP A 83 -8.91 -24.56 12.23
N ASN A 84 -10.08 -23.93 12.36
CA ASN A 84 -10.87 -23.48 11.22
C ASN A 84 -10.13 -22.40 10.40
N ILE A 85 -9.54 -21.40 11.05
CA ILE A 85 -8.73 -20.38 10.40
C ILE A 85 -7.54 -21.02 9.68
N TRP A 86 -6.85 -21.97 10.31
CA TRP A 86 -5.73 -22.70 9.71
C TRP A 86 -6.13 -23.46 8.44
N SER A 87 -7.31 -24.09 8.43
CA SER A 87 -7.81 -24.79 7.24
C SER A 87 -7.92 -23.87 6.03
N ARG A 88 -8.33 -22.61 6.23
CA ARG A 88 -8.45 -21.59 5.19
C ARG A 88 -7.12 -20.94 4.87
N LEU A 89 -6.29 -20.70 5.87
CA LEU A 89 -4.97 -20.08 5.72
C LEU A 89 -4.09 -20.88 4.75
N LYS A 90 -4.11 -22.21 4.82
CA LYS A 90 -3.41 -23.10 3.88
C LYS A 90 -3.86 -22.96 2.43
N CYS A 91 -5.10 -22.52 2.21
CA CYS A 91 -5.69 -22.35 0.89
C CYS A 91 -5.50 -20.94 0.33
N VAL A 92 -4.89 -20.02 1.09
CA VAL A 92 -4.63 -18.67 0.60
C VAL A 92 -3.68 -18.72 -0.58
N GLU A 93 -4.16 -18.22 -1.72
CA GLU A 93 -3.37 -18.14 -2.94
C GLU A 93 -2.40 -16.97 -2.86
N GLY A 94 -1.11 -17.24 -3.09
CA GLY A 94 -0.10 -16.19 -3.12
C GLY A 94 0.45 -15.79 -1.75
N LEU A 95 1.08 -14.61 -1.72
CA LEU A 95 1.54 -13.99 -0.48
C LEU A 95 0.37 -13.39 0.28
N ILE A 96 0.35 -13.54 1.60
CA ILE A 96 -0.62 -12.85 2.46
C ILE A 96 -0.29 -11.35 2.46
N PRO A 97 -1.18 -10.49 1.95
CA PRO A 97 -0.92 -9.07 1.83
C PRO A 97 -1.34 -8.32 3.09
N SER A 98 -0.71 -7.16 3.34
CA SER A 98 -1.08 -6.25 4.42
C SER A 98 -1.04 -4.79 3.94
N LEU A 99 -1.51 -3.86 4.76
CA LEU A 99 -1.34 -2.43 4.45
C LEU A 99 0.15 -2.06 4.39
N ALA A 100 1.00 -2.70 5.20
CA ALA A 100 2.44 -2.45 5.17
C ALA A 100 3.07 -2.93 3.85
N THR A 101 2.70 -4.12 3.36
CA THR A 101 3.18 -4.60 2.05
C THR A 101 2.67 -3.72 0.92
N PHE A 102 1.40 -3.30 0.97
CA PHE A 102 0.84 -2.36 0.00
C PHE A 102 1.65 -1.07 -0.09
N PHE A 103 1.94 -0.42 1.03
CA PHE A 103 2.75 0.80 1.00
C PHE A 103 4.16 0.55 0.47
N LYS A 104 4.78 -0.59 0.80
CA LYS A 104 6.09 -0.96 0.24
C LYS A 104 6.04 -1.14 -1.28
N ASP A 105 5.00 -1.79 -1.78
CA ASP A 105 4.86 -2.17 -3.19
C ASP A 105 4.44 -0.99 -4.09
N ILE A 106 3.87 0.09 -3.54
CA ILE A 106 3.56 1.33 -4.28
C ILE A 106 4.81 1.88 -4.97
N GLY A 107 5.96 1.82 -4.30
CA GLY A 107 7.22 2.27 -4.90
C GLY A 107 7.53 1.50 -6.18
N TYR A 108 7.23 0.21 -6.23
CA TYR A 108 7.42 -0.57 -7.46
C TYR A 108 6.41 -0.19 -8.55
N LEU A 109 5.13 -0.03 -8.19
CA LEU A 109 4.10 0.45 -9.11
C LEU A 109 4.47 1.81 -9.73
N GLU A 110 5.06 2.71 -8.94
CA GLU A 110 5.55 4.01 -9.42
C GLU A 110 6.57 3.87 -10.58
N HIS A 111 7.51 2.94 -10.47
CA HIS A 111 8.48 2.71 -11.55
C HIS A 111 7.81 2.19 -12.84
N LEU A 112 6.89 1.23 -12.71
CA LEU A 112 6.19 0.65 -13.86
C LEU A 112 5.29 1.68 -14.56
N THR A 113 4.61 2.50 -13.76
CA THR A 113 3.68 3.53 -14.25
C THR A 113 4.42 4.69 -14.91
N ASN A 114 5.58 5.08 -14.37
CA ASN A 114 6.45 6.07 -15.01
C ASN A 114 6.99 5.57 -16.36
N CYS A 115 7.30 4.27 -16.49
CA CYS A 115 7.61 3.68 -17.79
C CYS A 115 6.42 3.81 -18.75
N ALA A 116 5.22 3.39 -18.34
CA ALA A 116 4.02 3.44 -19.17
C ALA A 116 3.66 4.87 -19.64
N LYS A 117 3.89 5.89 -18.79
CA LYS A 117 3.70 7.32 -19.13
C LYS A 117 4.59 7.79 -20.29
N GLN A 118 5.73 7.15 -20.55
CA GLN A 118 6.61 7.48 -21.69
C GLN A 118 5.89 7.35 -23.05
N LEU A 119 4.91 6.44 -23.15
CA LEU A 119 4.12 6.18 -24.36
C LEU A 119 2.98 7.18 -24.59
N MET A 120 2.50 7.87 -23.53
CA MET A 120 1.27 8.66 -23.58
C MET A 120 1.44 10.13 -23.21
N GLY A 121 2.57 10.51 -22.60
CA GLY A 121 2.78 11.84 -22.01
C GLY A 121 2.25 11.94 -20.57
N ASP A 122 2.63 13.01 -19.87
CA ASP A 122 2.25 13.21 -18.47
C ASP A 122 0.75 13.56 -18.31
N ASN A 123 0.14 13.06 -17.22
CA ASN A 123 -1.12 13.53 -16.60
C ASN A 123 -2.44 12.74 -16.72
N VAL A 124 -2.48 11.51 -17.22
CA VAL A 124 -3.75 10.73 -17.28
C VAL A 124 -3.71 9.50 -16.36
N GLN A 125 -4.89 9.07 -15.86
CA GLN A 125 -5.03 7.73 -15.25
C GLN A 125 -4.64 6.67 -16.28
N ILE A 126 -3.61 5.88 -15.99
CA ILE A 126 -2.91 5.07 -17.00
C ILE A 126 -3.82 3.99 -17.60
N SER A 127 -4.50 3.19 -16.77
CA SER A 127 -5.40 2.15 -17.27
C SER A 127 -6.53 2.73 -18.13
N HIS A 128 -7.11 3.86 -17.75
CA HIS A 128 -8.13 4.53 -18.55
C HIS A 128 -7.57 5.10 -19.87
N ALA A 129 -6.38 5.69 -19.83
CA ALA A 129 -5.72 6.22 -21.02
C ALA A 129 -5.38 5.12 -22.03
N PHE A 130 -4.86 3.96 -21.59
CA PHE A 130 -4.64 2.83 -22.48
C PHE A 130 -5.94 2.28 -23.07
N LYS A 131 -7.04 2.26 -22.29
CA LYS A 131 -8.38 1.92 -22.82
C LYS A 131 -8.85 2.90 -23.89
N GLN A 132 -8.50 4.18 -23.78
CA GLN A 132 -8.84 5.20 -24.78
C GLN A 132 -7.94 5.17 -26.03
N LEU A 133 -6.65 4.85 -25.87
CA LEU A 133 -5.68 4.72 -26.98
C LEU A 133 -5.91 3.48 -27.83
N PHE A 134 -6.71 2.55 -27.34
CA PHE A 134 -6.96 1.30 -28.01
C PHE A 134 -7.83 1.50 -29.25
N SER A 135 -7.30 1.15 -30.43
CA SER A 135 -8.05 1.15 -31.69
C SER A 135 -8.42 -0.29 -32.09
N PRO A 136 -9.72 -0.60 -32.31
CA PRO A 136 -10.14 -1.92 -32.78
C PRO A 136 -9.75 -2.20 -34.25
N VAL A 137 -9.33 -1.18 -35.00
CA VAL A 137 -9.00 -1.25 -36.42
C VAL A 137 -7.60 -0.68 -36.66
N ASN A 138 -6.76 -1.39 -37.42
CA ASN A 138 -5.46 -0.91 -37.89
C ASN A 138 -5.69 0.23 -38.89
N GLN A 139 -5.11 1.40 -38.61
CA GLN A 139 -5.26 2.58 -39.48
C GLN A 139 -4.51 2.43 -40.82
N GLU A 140 -3.47 1.60 -40.87
CA GLU A 140 -2.63 1.41 -42.06
C GLU A 140 -3.25 0.42 -43.06
N ASP A 141 -3.86 -0.67 -42.57
CA ASP A 141 -4.31 -1.79 -43.43
C ASP A 141 -5.83 -2.01 -43.42
N GLY A 142 -6.58 -1.27 -42.59
CA GLY A 142 -8.03 -1.43 -42.41
C GLY A 142 -8.46 -2.74 -41.73
N ARG A 143 -7.52 -3.60 -41.32
CA ARG A 143 -7.82 -4.89 -40.69
C ARG A 143 -8.31 -4.71 -39.24
N VAL A 144 -9.31 -5.50 -38.86
CA VAL A 144 -9.80 -5.55 -37.47
C VAL A 144 -8.72 -6.21 -36.60
N GLN A 145 -8.27 -5.50 -35.56
CA GLN A 145 -7.24 -5.98 -34.62
C GLN A 145 -7.82 -6.82 -33.48
N ILE A 146 -9.13 -6.83 -33.35
CA ILE A 146 -9.90 -7.70 -32.46
C ILE A 146 -10.53 -8.77 -33.32
N MET A 147 -10.05 -10.00 -33.23
CA MET A 147 -10.84 -11.13 -33.65
C MET A 147 -11.73 -11.52 -32.46
N ASP A 148 -13.02 -11.72 -32.71
CA ASP A 148 -13.95 -12.14 -31.66
C ASP A 148 -13.40 -13.41 -31.01
N GLY A 149 -13.16 -13.32 -29.71
CA GLY A 149 -12.63 -14.42 -28.93
C GLY A 149 -11.12 -14.58 -28.96
N GLN A 150 -10.26 -13.79 -29.62
CA GLN A 150 -8.80 -14.00 -29.60
C GLN A 150 -7.97 -12.80 -29.08
N ALA A 151 -7.21 -13.03 -28.00
CA ALA A 151 -6.23 -12.11 -27.43
C ALA A 151 -4.82 -12.40 -27.97
N LYS A 152 -4.14 -11.38 -28.52
CA LYS A 152 -2.73 -11.45 -28.89
C LYS A 152 -1.86 -11.35 -27.64
N ILE A 153 -1.02 -12.34 -27.37
CA ILE A 153 -0.18 -12.46 -26.18
C ILE A 153 1.29 -12.59 -26.58
N GLN A 154 2.14 -11.72 -26.07
CA GLN A 154 3.59 -11.79 -26.20
C GLN A 154 4.14 -12.88 -25.27
N VAL A 155 4.78 -13.90 -25.85
CA VAL A 155 5.40 -15.03 -25.13
C VAL A 155 6.92 -14.99 -25.13
N ALA A 156 7.51 -14.20 -26.05
CA ALA A 156 8.93 -13.84 -26.06
C ALA A 156 9.10 -12.45 -26.69
N GLU A 157 10.29 -11.87 -26.64
CA GLU A 157 10.55 -10.49 -27.12
C GLU A 157 9.99 -10.23 -28.53
N ASN A 158 10.13 -11.20 -29.44
CA ASN A 158 9.65 -11.09 -30.82
C ASN A 158 8.60 -12.15 -31.20
N ALA A 159 7.94 -12.80 -30.23
CA ALA A 159 7.00 -13.88 -30.50
C ALA A 159 5.64 -13.66 -29.83
N PHE A 160 4.56 -13.95 -30.57
CA PHE A 160 3.19 -13.80 -30.13
C PHE A 160 2.37 -15.06 -30.40
N VAL A 161 1.43 -15.34 -29.51
CA VAL A 161 0.39 -16.35 -29.67
C VAL A 161 -0.99 -15.70 -29.57
N TYR A 162 -2.00 -16.38 -30.07
CA TYR A 162 -3.39 -15.95 -29.95
C TYR A 162 -4.14 -16.93 -29.04
N GLU A 163 -4.67 -16.45 -27.93
CA GLU A 163 -5.43 -17.24 -26.96
C GLU A 163 -6.88 -16.81 -26.93
N GLN A 164 -7.78 -17.71 -26.50
CA GLN A 164 -9.20 -17.36 -26.45
C GLN A 164 -9.46 -16.30 -25.38
N GLY A 165 -10.44 -15.40 -25.54
CA GLY A 165 -10.70 -14.35 -24.54
C GLY A 165 -11.80 -13.38 -24.92
N THR A 166 -12.54 -12.89 -23.91
CA THR A 166 -13.63 -11.93 -24.14
C THR A 166 -13.09 -10.55 -24.52
N ARG A 167 -13.89 -9.72 -25.21
CA ARG A 167 -13.47 -8.39 -25.67
C ARG A 167 -13.00 -7.46 -24.53
N GLY A 168 -13.59 -7.58 -23.33
CA GLY A 168 -13.17 -6.81 -22.16
C GLY A 168 -11.78 -7.25 -21.67
N ASP A 169 -11.58 -8.56 -21.56
CA ASP A 169 -10.32 -9.17 -21.11
C ASP A 169 -9.18 -8.86 -22.07
N GLN A 170 -9.46 -8.79 -23.38
CA GLN A 170 -8.45 -8.52 -24.40
C GLN A 170 -7.74 -7.16 -24.20
N VAL A 171 -8.47 -6.10 -23.82
CA VAL A 171 -7.86 -4.77 -23.62
C VAL A 171 -7.06 -4.74 -22.33
N ASP A 172 -7.59 -5.34 -21.25
CA ASP A 172 -6.88 -5.44 -19.98
C ASP A 172 -5.62 -6.30 -20.10
N LEU A 173 -5.67 -7.42 -20.85
CA LEU A 173 -4.50 -8.25 -21.18
C LEU A 173 -3.46 -7.50 -22.00
N ARG A 174 -3.87 -6.67 -22.98
CA ARG A 174 -2.93 -5.85 -23.76
C ARG A 174 -2.27 -4.78 -22.89
N TYR A 175 -3.02 -4.12 -22.00
CA TYR A 175 -2.46 -3.20 -21.02
C TYR A 175 -1.49 -3.90 -20.06
N GLN A 176 -1.86 -5.08 -19.56
CA GLN A 176 -1.00 -5.87 -18.70
C GLN A 176 0.30 -6.31 -19.41
N GLN A 177 0.29 -6.53 -20.73
CA GLN A 177 1.52 -6.76 -21.50
C GLN A 177 2.44 -5.54 -21.56
N ILE A 178 1.90 -4.32 -21.62
CA ILE A 178 2.67 -3.07 -21.48
C ILE A 178 3.36 -3.02 -20.12
N ILE A 179 2.63 -3.38 -19.07
CA ILE A 179 3.18 -3.46 -17.71
C ILE A 179 4.24 -4.56 -17.62
N ALA A 180 4.03 -5.73 -18.20
CA ALA A 180 5.01 -6.82 -18.22
C ALA A 180 6.30 -6.39 -18.92
N TYR A 181 6.21 -5.63 -20.02
CA TYR A 181 7.39 -5.03 -20.65
C TYR A 181 8.10 -4.04 -19.72
N ALA A 182 7.35 -3.16 -19.05
CA ALA A 182 7.91 -2.23 -18.07
C ALA A 182 8.61 -2.99 -16.93
N MET A 183 8.06 -4.11 -16.45
CA MET A 183 8.71 -4.94 -15.43
C MET A 183 10.09 -5.42 -15.90
N ARG A 184 10.22 -5.82 -17.17
CA ARG A 184 11.49 -6.31 -17.76
C ARG A 184 12.53 -5.22 -17.98
N HIS A 185 12.10 -4.00 -18.31
CA HIS A 185 12.97 -2.99 -18.89
C HIS A 185 13.01 -1.65 -18.12
N PHE A 186 12.34 -1.52 -16.95
CA PHE A 186 12.30 -0.23 -16.23
C PHE A 186 13.68 0.30 -15.83
N ALA A 187 14.66 -0.59 -15.58
CA ALA A 187 16.03 -0.20 -15.23
C ALA A 187 16.79 0.40 -16.41
N ASP A 188 16.47 -0.04 -17.63
CA ASP A 188 17.10 0.38 -18.88
C ASP A 188 16.35 1.54 -19.56
N MET A 189 15.20 1.94 -18.98
CA MET A 189 14.34 2.99 -19.50
C MET A 189 14.73 4.36 -18.91
N PRO A 190 14.59 5.45 -19.69
CA PRO A 190 14.82 6.81 -19.18
C PRO A 190 13.91 7.15 -17.99
N LYS A 191 14.50 7.73 -16.95
CA LYS A 191 13.78 8.14 -15.72
C LYS A 191 12.86 9.34 -15.92
N GLU A 192 13.14 10.19 -16.91
CA GLU A 192 12.33 11.36 -17.23
C GLU A 192 11.67 11.21 -18.62
N PRO A 193 10.46 11.75 -18.82
CA PRO A 193 9.83 11.80 -20.14
C PRO A 193 10.72 12.55 -21.12
N VAL A 194 10.94 11.98 -22.31
CA VAL A 194 11.80 12.58 -23.34
C VAL A 194 11.24 13.93 -23.77
N LYS A 195 11.87 15.02 -23.30
CA LYS A 195 11.62 16.39 -23.73
C LYS A 195 12.40 16.65 -25.02
N GLU A 196 11.76 17.31 -25.98
CA GLU A 196 12.41 17.70 -27.25
C GLU A 196 13.69 18.49 -26.97
N GLY A 197 14.80 18.10 -27.61
CA GLY A 197 16.08 18.82 -27.55
C GLY A 197 17.15 18.31 -26.55
N ARG A 198 16.87 17.31 -25.70
CA ARG A 198 17.93 16.70 -24.86
C ARG A 198 18.62 15.52 -25.56
N MET A 199 19.95 15.52 -25.59
CA MET A 199 20.75 14.37 -25.98
C MET A 199 20.57 13.25 -24.95
N MET A 200 20.08 12.09 -25.39
CA MET A 200 19.87 10.90 -24.57
C MET A 200 20.82 9.77 -24.97
N GLN A 201 21.02 8.84 -24.05
CA GLN A 201 21.78 7.63 -24.30
C GLN A 201 21.11 6.79 -25.41
N PRO A 202 21.85 6.40 -26.47
CA PRO A 202 21.30 5.62 -27.59
C PRO A 202 20.62 4.32 -27.16
N ALA A 203 21.19 3.62 -26.17
CA ALA A 203 20.63 2.36 -25.66
C ALA A 203 19.25 2.54 -25.00
N ALA A 204 19.05 3.62 -24.24
CA ALA A 204 17.76 3.88 -23.60
C ALA A 204 16.67 4.28 -24.61
N MET A 205 17.06 4.98 -25.68
CA MET A 205 16.18 5.29 -26.81
C MET A 205 15.79 4.03 -27.60
N ALA A 206 16.70 3.07 -27.74
CA ALA A 206 16.41 1.77 -28.35
C ALA A 206 15.34 0.98 -27.56
N VAL A 207 15.43 0.97 -26.22
CA VAL A 207 14.45 0.34 -25.35
C VAL A 207 13.08 1.02 -25.47
N LEU A 208 13.04 2.36 -25.50
CA LEU A 208 11.80 3.11 -25.72
C LEU A 208 11.19 2.88 -27.10
N ARG A 209 12.03 2.75 -28.13
CA ARG A 209 11.59 2.43 -29.48
C ARG A 209 10.89 1.08 -29.52
N ARG A 210 11.53 0.03 -28.99
CA ARG A 210 10.94 -1.31 -28.88
C ARG A 210 9.64 -1.30 -28.05
N PHE A 211 9.58 -0.47 -27.02
CA PHE A 211 8.37 -0.32 -26.22
C PHE A 211 7.21 0.27 -27.02
N ALA A 212 7.49 1.28 -27.85
CA ALA A 212 6.51 1.88 -28.76
C ALA A 212 6.07 0.88 -29.85
N ASP A 213 7.00 0.10 -30.40
CA ASP A 213 6.68 -0.94 -31.39
C ASP A 213 5.78 -2.03 -30.78
N LEU A 214 6.02 -2.46 -29.54
CA LEU A 214 5.13 -3.38 -28.82
C LEU A 214 3.74 -2.77 -28.61
N ALA A 215 3.66 -1.51 -28.19
CA ALA A 215 2.39 -0.84 -27.95
C ALA A 215 1.53 -0.76 -29.22
N ASP A 216 2.14 -0.38 -30.35
CA ASP A 216 1.48 -0.35 -31.65
C ASP A 216 1.05 -1.76 -32.09
N GLN A 217 1.89 -2.78 -31.90
CA GLN A 217 1.57 -4.18 -32.20
C GLN A 217 0.44 -4.77 -31.34
N LEU A 218 0.16 -4.19 -30.17
CA LEU A 218 -0.96 -4.54 -29.30
C LEU A 218 -2.22 -3.70 -29.61
N GLY A 219 -2.11 -2.72 -30.51
CA GLY A 219 -3.21 -1.87 -30.97
C GLY A 219 -3.39 -0.58 -30.20
N PHE A 220 -2.38 -0.15 -29.44
CA PHE A 220 -2.34 1.17 -28.84
C PHE A 220 -1.67 2.14 -29.80
N THR A 221 -2.42 3.16 -30.23
CA THR A 221 -1.90 4.13 -31.20
C THR A 221 -1.98 5.54 -30.61
N SER A 222 -0.87 6.27 -30.64
CA SER A 222 -0.81 7.69 -30.25
C SER A 222 0.23 8.43 -31.09
N THR A 223 0.12 9.75 -31.19
CA THR A 223 1.14 10.60 -31.83
C THR A 223 2.51 10.40 -31.21
N ARG A 224 2.56 10.21 -29.90
CA ARG A 224 3.78 9.94 -29.15
C ARG A 224 4.39 8.58 -29.50
N ILE A 225 3.58 7.53 -29.57
CA ILE A 225 4.02 6.18 -30.00
C ILE A 225 4.63 6.28 -31.41
N LYS A 226 3.92 6.88 -32.36
CA LYS A 226 4.39 7.03 -33.75
C LYS A 226 5.66 7.88 -33.84
N HIS A 227 5.81 8.92 -33.01
CA HIS A 227 7.05 9.71 -32.93
C HIS A 227 8.24 8.91 -32.38
N LEU A 228 8.04 8.13 -31.30
CA LEU A 228 9.09 7.23 -30.79
C LEU A 228 9.49 6.20 -31.85
N GLN A 229 8.55 5.79 -32.70
CA GLN A 229 8.76 4.95 -33.87
C GLN A 229 9.47 5.63 -35.07
N GLN A 230 10.01 6.84 -34.91
CA GLN A 230 10.88 7.45 -35.92
C GLN A 230 12.37 7.27 -35.59
N TYR A 231 12.70 6.78 -34.38
CA TYR A 231 14.08 6.55 -33.98
C TYR A 231 14.72 5.39 -34.80
N PRO A 232 15.88 5.58 -35.45
CA PRO A 232 16.45 4.59 -36.38
C PRO A 232 16.85 3.27 -35.70
N ALA A 233 16.40 2.13 -36.25
CA ALA A 233 16.74 0.80 -35.75
C ALA A 233 18.26 0.50 -35.78
N ALA A 234 18.99 1.04 -36.76
CA ALA A 234 20.43 0.82 -36.91
C ALA A 234 21.30 1.37 -35.75
N ARG A 235 20.81 2.35 -34.98
CA ARG A 235 21.49 2.87 -33.78
C ARG A 235 21.16 2.07 -32.51
N ALA A 236 20.12 1.22 -32.56
CA ALA A 236 19.66 0.41 -31.44
C ALA A 236 20.42 -0.92 -31.29
N GLU A 237 21.05 -1.41 -32.36
CA GLU A 237 21.77 -2.69 -32.39
C GLU A 237 23.28 -2.56 -32.07
N GLN A 238 23.83 -1.35 -32.03
CA GLN A 238 25.28 -1.09 -31.89
C GLN A 238 25.80 -1.06 -30.44
N THR A 239 24.98 -1.36 -29.44
CA THR A 239 25.40 -1.30 -28.04
C THR A 239 25.01 -2.57 -27.29
N PRO A 240 25.96 -3.34 -26.74
CA PRO A 240 25.63 -4.42 -25.81
C PRO A 240 24.95 -3.84 -24.56
N PRO A 241 24.15 -4.64 -23.82
CA PRO A 241 23.59 -4.21 -22.55
C PRO A 241 24.74 -3.77 -21.63
N SER A 242 24.74 -2.51 -21.20
CA SER A 242 25.79 -2.01 -20.31
C SER A 242 25.65 -2.66 -18.94
N ASP A 243 26.59 -3.51 -18.57
CA ASP A 243 26.74 -4.14 -17.23
C ASP A 243 27.15 -3.15 -16.11
N ILE A 244 26.95 -1.84 -16.29
CA ILE A 244 27.38 -0.84 -15.32
C ILE A 244 26.21 0.09 -14.98
N LEU A 245 25.55 -0.23 -13.86
CA LEU A 245 24.56 0.64 -13.21
C LEU A 245 25.21 1.42 -12.06
N PRO A 246 24.92 2.72 -11.86
CA PRO A 246 25.28 3.45 -10.65
C PRO A 246 24.49 2.89 -9.47
N SER A 247 25.23 2.40 -8.48
CA SER A 247 24.74 1.71 -7.28
C SER A 247 23.60 2.46 -6.57
N LEU A 248 22.41 1.84 -6.55
CA LEU A 248 21.32 2.17 -5.62
C LEU A 248 21.08 0.94 -4.75
N ARG A 249 21.67 0.95 -3.56
CA ARG A 249 21.55 -0.13 -2.58
C ARG A 249 20.10 -0.32 -2.12
N GLN A 250 19.53 -1.49 -2.43
CA GLN A 250 18.92 -2.48 -1.51
C GLN A 250 17.93 -3.42 -2.23
N ASP A 251 18.39 -4.08 -3.30
CA ASP A 251 17.88 -5.39 -3.70
C ASP A 251 19.11 -6.21 -4.16
N PRO A 252 19.14 -7.55 -3.98
CA PRO A 252 20.25 -8.36 -4.47
C PRO A 252 20.26 -8.38 -6.01
N GLU A 253 21.02 -7.45 -6.60
CA GLU A 253 21.13 -7.16 -8.04
C GLU A 253 21.43 -8.35 -8.99
N PRO A 254 22.12 -9.44 -8.62
CA PRO A 254 22.40 -10.53 -9.59
C PRO A 254 21.16 -11.29 -10.06
N LYS A 255 20.14 -11.43 -9.18
CA LYS A 255 18.98 -12.31 -9.45
C LYS A 255 17.87 -11.64 -10.26
N PHE A 256 17.84 -10.31 -10.30
CA PHE A 256 16.83 -9.56 -11.07
C PHE A 256 16.94 -9.82 -12.58
N ASN A 257 18.16 -9.98 -13.10
CA ASN A 257 18.39 -10.22 -14.53
C ASN A 257 18.02 -11.64 -14.99
N GLU A 258 18.18 -12.65 -14.13
CA GLU A 258 17.89 -14.05 -14.47
C GLU A 258 16.39 -14.32 -14.67
N ASP A 259 15.54 -13.60 -13.92
CA ASP A 259 14.08 -13.78 -13.93
C ASP A 259 13.37 -13.00 -15.05
N ARG A 260 14.05 -12.06 -15.73
CA ARG A 260 13.45 -11.22 -16.80
C ARG A 260 12.80 -12.05 -17.91
N LYS A 261 13.40 -13.19 -18.26
CA LYS A 261 12.89 -14.12 -19.29
C LYS A 261 11.54 -14.75 -18.94
N PHE A 262 11.13 -14.68 -17.68
CA PHE A 262 9.87 -15.22 -17.20
C PHE A 262 8.79 -14.14 -16.98
N TRP A 263 9.08 -12.85 -17.16
CA TRP A 263 8.08 -11.79 -16.97
C TRP A 263 7.26 -11.51 -18.23
N PHE A 264 6.76 -12.57 -18.86
CA PHE A 264 5.74 -12.51 -19.91
C PHE A 264 4.39 -12.91 -19.33
N ILE A 265 3.30 -12.44 -19.93
CA ILE A 265 1.95 -12.60 -19.37
C ILE A 265 1.56 -14.06 -19.21
N ASN A 266 1.91 -14.91 -20.18
CA ASN A 266 1.72 -16.36 -20.10
C ASN A 266 2.32 -17.00 -18.84
N HIS A 267 3.48 -16.51 -18.37
CA HIS A 267 4.12 -16.99 -17.16
C HIS A 267 3.59 -16.31 -15.89
N LEU A 268 3.28 -15.01 -15.96
CA LEU A 268 2.71 -14.25 -14.84
C LEU A 268 1.28 -14.72 -14.50
N HIS A 269 0.54 -15.22 -15.47
CA HIS A 269 -0.82 -15.76 -15.32
C HIS A 269 -0.88 -17.29 -15.33
N ASP A 270 0.26 -17.96 -15.23
CA ASP A 270 0.30 -19.40 -15.04
C ASP A 270 -0.18 -19.77 -13.63
N GLU A 271 -1.20 -20.62 -13.47
CA GLU A 271 -1.70 -21.04 -12.16
C GLU A 271 -0.89 -22.20 -11.55
N SER A 272 0.04 -22.81 -12.31
CA SER A 272 0.79 -24.02 -11.93
C SER A 272 1.96 -23.77 -10.95
N ASP A 273 1.72 -22.96 -9.92
CA ASP A 273 2.70 -22.76 -8.85
C ASP A 273 2.94 -24.07 -8.09
N GLN A 274 4.08 -24.72 -8.34
CA GLN A 274 4.46 -25.95 -7.67
C GLN A 274 4.77 -25.69 -6.19
N GLN A 275 4.29 -26.58 -5.32
CA GLN A 275 4.61 -26.51 -3.91
C GLN A 275 6.09 -26.89 -3.70
N GLY A 276 6.83 -26.03 -3.01
CA GLY A 276 8.25 -26.21 -2.71
C GLY A 276 8.58 -25.89 -1.26
N LYS A 277 9.85 -26.10 -0.89
CA LYS A 277 10.33 -25.78 0.47
C LYS A 277 10.23 -24.29 0.80
N GLY A 278 10.38 -23.42 -0.19
CA GLY A 278 10.26 -21.97 -0.05
C GLY A 278 9.77 -21.35 -1.36
N ILE A 279 9.71 -20.03 -1.39
CA ILE A 279 9.26 -19.26 -2.56
C ILE A 279 10.45 -18.73 -3.38
N THR A 280 10.23 -18.57 -4.69
CA THR A 280 11.22 -17.99 -5.61
C THR A 280 11.05 -16.48 -5.72
N ASN A 281 12.08 -15.78 -6.20
CA ASN A 281 12.01 -14.34 -6.49
C ASN A 281 10.96 -14.03 -7.57
N PHE A 282 10.93 -14.84 -8.64
CA PHE A 282 9.87 -14.80 -9.63
C PHE A 282 8.48 -14.89 -9.00
N PHE A 283 8.25 -15.84 -8.08
CA PHE A 283 6.96 -15.95 -7.38
C PHE A 283 6.63 -14.67 -6.61
N VAL A 284 7.57 -14.12 -5.84
CA VAL A 284 7.35 -12.85 -5.12
C VAL A 284 6.95 -11.73 -6.08
N ARG A 285 7.66 -11.57 -7.19
CA ARG A 285 7.38 -10.50 -8.18
C ARG A 285 6.05 -10.71 -8.89
N LYS A 286 5.73 -11.95 -9.25
CA LYS A 286 4.42 -12.35 -9.79
C LYS A 286 3.29 -12.01 -8.84
N GLN A 287 3.44 -12.27 -7.54
CA GLN A 287 2.42 -11.94 -6.54
C GLN A 287 2.21 -10.44 -6.36
N VAL A 288 3.29 -9.63 -6.38
CA VAL A 288 3.17 -8.16 -6.36
C VAL A 288 2.43 -7.65 -7.59
N TYR A 289 2.75 -8.20 -8.78
CA TYR A 289 2.05 -7.90 -10.01
C TYR A 289 0.55 -8.26 -9.91
N LEU A 290 0.21 -9.49 -9.52
CA LEU A 290 -1.18 -9.93 -9.38
C LEU A 290 -1.96 -9.13 -8.34
N ALA A 291 -1.29 -8.64 -7.29
CA ALA A 291 -1.94 -7.80 -6.28
C ALA A 291 -2.42 -6.46 -6.86
N PHE A 292 -1.70 -5.85 -7.80
CA PHE A 292 -2.13 -4.62 -8.47
C PHE A 292 -3.03 -4.84 -9.69
N PHE A 293 -2.74 -5.86 -10.50
CA PHE A 293 -3.35 -6.01 -11.83
C PHE A 293 -4.38 -7.14 -11.92
N GLY A 294 -4.41 -8.04 -10.93
CA GLY A 294 -5.35 -9.16 -10.87
C GLY A 294 -5.04 -10.30 -11.81
N TRP A 295 -5.80 -11.38 -11.62
CA TRP A 295 -5.87 -12.49 -12.56
C TRP A 295 -6.75 -12.12 -13.74
N PRO A 296 -6.47 -12.65 -14.94
CA PRO A 296 -7.41 -12.57 -16.04
C PRO A 296 -8.72 -13.25 -15.66
N THR A 297 -9.82 -12.64 -16.04
CA THR A 297 -11.19 -13.18 -15.90
C THR A 297 -11.42 -14.40 -16.80
N TRP A 298 -10.57 -14.60 -17.81
CA TRP A 298 -10.54 -15.78 -18.67
C TRP A 298 -9.54 -16.81 -18.13
N ARG A 299 -10.01 -18.05 -17.95
CA ARG A 299 -9.16 -19.18 -17.57
C ARG A 299 -8.76 -19.96 -18.82
N PRO A 300 -7.47 -20.14 -19.11
CA PRO A 300 -7.03 -21.10 -20.10
C PRO A 300 -7.54 -22.47 -19.69
N THR A 301 -8.38 -23.10 -20.51
CA THR A 301 -8.65 -24.52 -20.37
C THR A 301 -7.32 -25.22 -20.58
N GLY A 302 -6.74 -25.77 -19.52
CA GLY A 302 -5.52 -26.56 -19.60
C GLY A 302 -5.68 -27.60 -20.69
N GLN A 303 -4.69 -27.68 -21.57
CA GLN A 303 -4.60 -28.73 -22.59
C GLN A 303 -4.83 -30.08 -21.93
N GLY A 304 -5.94 -30.73 -22.31
CA GLY A 304 -6.34 -32.03 -21.82
C GLY A 304 -5.30 -33.09 -22.18
N GLY A 305 -4.55 -33.51 -21.18
CA GLY A 305 -3.89 -34.80 -21.16
C GLY A 305 -4.86 -35.86 -20.67
N SER A 306 -4.96 -36.93 -21.45
CA SER A 306 -5.39 -38.28 -21.08
C SER A 306 -6.87 -38.68 -21.13
N HIS A 307 -7.08 -39.50 -22.17
CA HIS A 307 -7.76 -40.80 -22.17
C HIS A 307 -9.28 -40.80 -22.23
N GLY A 308 -9.74 -41.20 -23.41
CA GLY A 308 -11.12 -41.57 -23.66
C GLY A 308 -11.56 -42.75 -22.79
N SER A 309 -12.83 -42.70 -22.43
CA SER A 309 -13.75 -43.81 -22.61
C SER A 309 -15.15 -43.22 -22.71
N SER A 310 -15.85 -43.57 -23.78
CA SER A 310 -17.27 -43.28 -24.00
C SER A 310 -18.15 -44.20 -23.12
N PRO A 311 -19.48 -44.25 -23.30
CA PRO A 311 -20.46 -43.56 -22.47
C PRO A 311 -21.39 -44.53 -21.70
N SER A 312 -22.34 -43.95 -20.96
CA SER A 312 -23.69 -44.48 -20.71
C SER A 312 -24.05 -44.99 -19.30
N LEU A 313 -25.31 -44.66 -18.98
CA LEU A 313 -26.28 -45.34 -18.10
C LEU A 313 -26.19 -45.13 -16.58
N SER A 314 -27.21 -44.43 -16.08
CA SER A 314 -27.79 -44.59 -14.75
C SER A 314 -28.18 -46.05 -14.48
N PRO A 315 -28.21 -46.46 -13.20
CA PRO A 315 -29.43 -47.13 -12.75
C PRO A 315 -29.89 -46.74 -11.33
N VAL A 316 -31.19 -46.98 -11.16
CA VAL A 316 -32.06 -46.91 -9.98
C VAL A 316 -31.99 -48.25 -9.21
N LEU A 317 -32.62 -48.30 -8.01
CA LEU A 317 -33.12 -49.46 -7.23
C LEU A 317 -32.16 -50.01 -6.16
N ASP A 318 -32.56 -50.43 -4.95
CA ASP A 318 -33.80 -50.33 -4.13
C ASP A 318 -33.52 -51.04 -2.77
N SER A 319 -34.53 -51.02 -1.88
CA SER A 319 -34.79 -51.94 -0.73
C SER A 319 -34.06 -51.63 0.60
N GLU A 320 -34.71 -51.55 1.76
CA GLU A 320 -35.63 -52.55 2.34
C GLU A 320 -36.86 -52.03 3.12
N ASP A 321 -37.79 -52.96 3.31
CA ASP A 321 -39.16 -52.94 3.86
C ASP A 321 -39.33 -52.71 5.39
N LEU A 322 -40.32 -51.85 5.73
CA LEU A 322 -41.50 -52.00 6.63
C LEU A 322 -41.52 -52.96 7.85
N PRO A 323 -42.27 -52.68 8.97
CA PRO A 323 -43.74 -52.46 8.90
C PRO A 323 -44.47 -51.56 9.95
N ARG A 324 -45.57 -50.92 9.47
CA ARG A 324 -46.98 -50.93 9.97
C ARG A 324 -47.23 -50.49 11.45
N GLY A 325 -47.70 -49.27 11.78
CA GLY A 325 -49.06 -48.67 11.62
C GLY A 325 -49.67 -48.34 13.03
N PRO A 326 -50.84 -47.67 13.22
CA PRO A 326 -51.58 -46.72 12.39
C PRO A 326 -51.94 -45.37 13.12
N SER A 327 -52.56 -44.48 12.34
CA SER A 327 -53.22 -43.18 12.59
C SER A 327 -54.19 -43.08 13.78
N ALA A 328 -54.33 -41.87 14.37
CA ALA A 328 -55.60 -41.10 14.41
C ALA A 328 -55.56 -39.88 15.37
N ASP A 329 -55.81 -38.70 14.80
CA ASP A 329 -56.73 -37.62 15.21
C ASP A 329 -56.84 -37.09 16.67
N ALA A 330 -56.81 -35.75 16.70
CA ALA A 330 -57.74 -34.83 17.37
C ALA A 330 -57.46 -34.30 18.80
N GLN A 331 -57.45 -32.96 18.83
CA GLN A 331 -58.00 -32.03 19.83
C GLN A 331 -57.21 -31.64 21.09
N GLN A 332 -56.79 -30.36 21.05
CA GLN A 332 -56.99 -29.29 22.06
C GLN A 332 -56.75 -29.63 23.55
N HIS A 333 -55.82 -28.92 24.20
CA HIS A 333 -56.14 -27.89 25.20
C HIS A 333 -54.88 -27.18 25.74
N THR A 334 -55.09 -25.90 26.00
CA THR A 334 -54.27 -24.84 26.61
C THR A 334 -53.76 -25.10 28.04
N MET A 335 -52.57 -24.58 28.38
CA MET A 335 -52.26 -23.69 29.53
C MET A 335 -50.73 -23.49 29.65
N THR A 336 -50.18 -22.34 29.27
CA THR A 336 -49.83 -21.14 30.09
C THR A 336 -48.65 -21.26 31.04
N GLY A 337 -47.66 -20.39 30.80
CA GLY A 337 -46.58 -19.97 31.71
C GLY A 337 -45.22 -20.05 30.99
N ALA A 338 -44.37 -19.04 30.90
CA ALA A 338 -44.37 -17.65 31.36
C ALA A 338 -43.13 -16.97 30.71
N PHE A 339 -43.02 -15.66 30.95
CA PHE A 339 -41.81 -14.83 30.86
C PHE A 339 -41.42 -14.16 29.53
N LEU A 340 -41.89 -12.91 29.46
CA LEU A 340 -41.29 -11.74 28.82
C LEU A 340 -39.75 -11.76 28.79
N SER A 341 -39.18 -11.57 27.61
CA SER A 341 -37.92 -10.82 27.47
C SER A 341 -38.03 -9.81 26.34
N GLN A 342 -37.92 -8.57 26.79
CA GLN A 342 -38.06 -7.31 26.10
C GLN A 342 -36.90 -7.16 25.10
N LYS A 343 -37.18 -7.27 23.79
CA LYS A 343 -36.21 -6.88 22.76
C LYS A 343 -36.14 -5.36 22.69
N LEU A 344 -35.04 -4.81 23.20
CA LEU A 344 -34.55 -3.48 22.89
C LEU A 344 -34.27 -3.42 21.38
N VAL A 345 -35.18 -2.79 20.63
CA VAL A 345 -35.01 -2.49 19.21
C VAL A 345 -33.96 -1.37 19.10
N GLN A 346 -32.71 -1.73 18.86
CA GLN A 346 -31.75 -0.77 18.32
C GLN A 346 -32.09 -0.51 16.86
N ALA A 347 -32.47 0.73 16.58
CA ALA A 347 -32.85 1.23 15.28
C ALA A 347 -31.72 1.05 14.25
N LYS A 348 -31.93 0.14 13.28
CA LYS A 348 -31.22 0.18 12.00
C LYS A 348 -31.53 1.51 11.31
N PRO A 349 -30.57 2.13 10.57
CA PRO A 349 -30.92 3.23 9.69
C PRO A 349 -31.87 2.66 8.63
N MET A 350 -33.11 3.10 8.73
CA MET A 350 -34.20 2.75 7.84
C MET A 350 -33.82 3.20 6.43
N ARG A 351 -33.39 2.24 5.60
CA ARG A 351 -33.24 2.43 4.17
C ARG A 351 -34.65 2.70 3.64
N LYS A 352 -35.03 3.98 3.55
CA LYS A 352 -36.25 4.37 2.83
C LYS A 352 -36.04 3.97 1.37
N GLU A 353 -36.52 2.79 1.02
CA GLU A 353 -36.80 2.46 -0.37
C GLU A 353 -37.77 3.53 -0.87
N TRP A 354 -37.33 4.28 -1.89
CA TRP A 354 -38.22 5.16 -2.61
C TRP A 354 -39.27 4.26 -3.26
N VAL A 355 -40.50 4.33 -2.75
CA VAL A 355 -41.67 3.72 -3.41
C VAL A 355 -41.69 4.27 -4.83
N VAL A 356 -41.46 3.40 -5.80
CA VAL A 356 -41.61 3.70 -7.22
C VAL A 356 -43.04 4.24 -7.38
N VAL A 357 -43.18 5.47 -7.88
CA VAL A 357 -44.51 5.99 -8.25
C VAL A 357 -45.05 5.04 -9.32
N ASP A 358 -46.11 4.32 -8.94
CA ASP A 358 -46.76 3.30 -9.76
C ASP A 358 -47.14 3.82 -11.16
N SER A 359 -47.23 2.85 -12.06
CA SER A 359 -47.38 2.93 -13.51
C SER A 359 -48.21 4.11 -14.02
N GLN A 360 -47.71 4.73 -15.09
CA GLN A 360 -48.38 5.80 -15.84
C GLN A 360 -49.85 5.45 -16.13
N PRO A 361 -50.83 6.34 -15.88
CA PRO A 361 -52.23 6.04 -16.15
C PRO A 361 -52.43 5.77 -17.65
N MET A 362 -52.92 4.57 -17.99
CA MET A 362 -53.27 4.17 -19.36
C MET A 362 -54.51 4.93 -19.85
N ASN A 363 -54.38 5.54 -21.03
CA ASN A 363 -55.34 6.04 -22.04
C ASN A 363 -56.83 6.38 -21.72
N SER A 364 -57.27 6.54 -20.48
CA SER A 364 -58.61 7.04 -20.16
C SER A 364 -58.67 7.90 -18.88
N SER A 365 -57.61 8.64 -18.54
CA SER A 365 -57.61 9.54 -17.38
C SER A 365 -57.96 10.98 -17.74
N THR A 366 -58.66 11.65 -16.83
CA THR A 366 -59.09 13.04 -17.03
C THR A 366 -57.91 14.02 -17.01
N PRO A 367 -57.99 15.18 -17.69
CA PRO A 367 -56.91 16.18 -17.69
C PRO A 367 -56.47 16.61 -16.27
N ALA A 368 -57.40 16.65 -15.32
CA ALA A 368 -57.13 17.03 -13.93
C ALA A 368 -56.29 15.98 -13.16
N GLU A 369 -56.45 14.69 -13.46
CA GLU A 369 -55.69 13.60 -12.84
C GLU A 369 -54.26 13.56 -13.37
N ASN A 370 -54.08 13.80 -14.67
CA ASN A 370 -52.76 13.87 -15.29
C ASN A 370 -51.95 15.08 -14.75
N GLU A 371 -52.59 16.23 -14.56
CA GLU A 371 -51.95 17.39 -13.93
C GLU A 371 -51.60 17.14 -12.45
N ARG A 372 -52.44 16.42 -11.71
CA ARG A 372 -52.13 16.02 -10.33
C ARG A 372 -50.94 15.06 -10.27
N TRP A 373 -50.83 14.13 -11.22
CA TRP A 373 -49.71 13.19 -11.33
C TRP A 373 -48.39 13.89 -11.68
N LYS A 374 -48.40 14.81 -12.65
CA LYS A 374 -47.22 15.63 -12.99
C LYS A 374 -46.70 16.44 -11.79
N ARG A 375 -47.60 17.01 -10.99
CA ARG A 375 -47.22 17.74 -9.75
C ARG A 375 -46.56 16.82 -8.73
N LYS A 376 -47.10 15.61 -8.51
CA LYS A 376 -46.49 14.61 -7.62
C LYS A 376 -45.10 14.16 -8.10
N LEU A 377 -44.94 13.96 -9.41
CA LEU A 377 -43.65 13.58 -10.00
C LEU A 377 -42.60 14.69 -9.82
N LEU A 378 -43.00 15.95 -10.04
CA LEU A 378 -42.12 17.11 -9.86
C LEU A 378 -41.73 17.30 -8.40
N GLU A 379 -42.66 17.11 -7.47
CA GLU A 379 -42.41 17.17 -6.03
C GLU A 379 -41.45 16.04 -5.59
N HIS A 380 -41.66 14.81 -6.06
CA HIS A 380 -40.75 13.70 -5.80
C HIS A 380 -39.35 13.94 -6.37
N LYS A 381 -39.25 14.54 -7.57
CA LYS A 381 -37.98 14.94 -8.17
C LYS A 381 -37.24 15.98 -7.32
N LYS A 382 -37.95 17.03 -6.87
CA LYS A 382 -37.40 18.06 -5.97
C LYS A 382 -36.92 17.46 -4.64
N GLN A 383 -37.70 16.55 -4.05
CA GLN A 383 -37.32 15.89 -2.80
C GLN A 383 -36.08 15.01 -2.96
N ARG A 384 -35.94 14.31 -4.10
CA ARG A 384 -34.75 13.53 -4.42
C ARG A 384 -33.51 14.41 -4.61
N GLU A 385 -33.65 15.52 -5.32
CA GLU A 385 -32.56 16.51 -5.50
C GLU A 385 -32.13 17.11 -4.15
N ALA A 386 -33.08 17.53 -3.31
CA ALA A 386 -32.81 18.05 -1.97
C ALA A 386 -32.21 17.01 -1.01
N TRP A 387 -32.49 15.73 -1.20
CA TRP A 387 -31.86 14.64 -0.45
C TRP A 387 -30.41 14.43 -0.89
N LEU A 388 -30.15 14.39 -2.20
CA LEU A 388 -28.79 14.28 -2.75
C LEU A 388 -27.92 15.49 -2.34
N GLU A 389 -28.49 16.68 -2.28
CA GLU A 389 -27.78 17.87 -1.84
C GLU A 389 -27.44 17.84 -0.34
N ARG A 390 -28.36 17.36 0.51
CA ARG A 390 -28.08 17.12 1.94
C ARG A 390 -27.00 16.06 2.14
N GLU A 391 -27.04 14.96 1.40
CA GLU A 391 -26.01 13.91 1.48
C GLU A 391 -24.63 14.46 1.04
N ARG A 392 -24.59 15.31 0.01
CA ARG A 392 -23.35 15.99 -0.42
C ARG A 392 -22.82 16.93 0.66
N LEU A 393 -23.68 17.73 1.29
CA LEU A 393 -23.29 18.64 2.37
C LEU A 393 -22.80 17.87 3.60
N GLU A 394 -23.45 16.77 3.95
CA GLU A 394 -23.04 15.91 5.07
C GLU A 394 -21.69 15.25 4.79
N LYS A 395 -21.47 14.73 3.58
CA LYS A 395 -20.15 14.22 3.17
C LYS A 395 -19.06 15.29 3.26
N LYS A 396 -19.34 16.52 2.78
CA LYS A 396 -18.41 17.65 2.90
C LYS A 396 -18.11 18.00 4.36
N ARG A 397 -19.12 17.95 5.24
CA ARG A 397 -18.94 18.22 6.68
C ARG A 397 -18.06 17.17 7.33
N LEU A 398 -18.33 15.88 7.07
CA LEU A 398 -17.54 14.76 7.59
C LEU A 398 -16.09 14.78 7.06
N GLU A 399 -15.90 15.14 5.80
CA GLU A 399 -14.56 15.31 5.23
C GLU A 399 -13.79 16.47 5.88
N LYS A 400 -14.46 17.60 6.11
CA LYS A 400 -13.88 18.75 6.82
C LYS A 400 -13.50 18.38 8.25
N GLU A 401 -14.36 17.66 8.97
CA GLU A 401 -14.09 17.17 10.32
C GLU A 401 -12.91 16.19 10.35
N ARG A 402 -12.82 15.30 9.37
CA ARG A 402 -11.68 14.37 9.24
C ARG A 402 -10.36 15.12 9.04
N LEU A 403 -10.34 16.09 8.13
CA LEU A 403 -9.15 16.92 7.87
C LEU A 403 -8.73 17.73 9.10
N GLU A 404 -9.69 18.25 9.86
CA GLU A 404 -9.40 18.98 11.10
C GLU A 404 -8.83 18.06 12.18
N ARG A 405 -9.34 16.84 12.31
CA ARG A 405 -8.79 15.83 13.22
C ARG A 405 -7.37 15.43 12.83
N GLU A 406 -7.12 15.19 11.55
CA GLU A 406 -5.77 14.91 11.02
C GLU A 406 -4.80 16.07 11.29
N ARG A 407 -5.25 17.33 11.13
CA ARG A 407 -4.45 18.52 11.46
C ARG A 407 -4.09 18.57 12.96
N LEU A 408 -5.07 18.34 13.84
CA LEU A 408 -4.86 18.35 15.28
C LEU A 408 -3.92 17.22 15.74
N ASP A 409 -4.05 16.04 15.16
CA ASP A 409 -3.15 14.91 15.47
C ASP A 409 -1.72 15.17 14.97
N MET A 410 -1.56 15.77 13.79
CA MET A 410 -0.25 16.21 13.30
C MET A 410 0.36 17.30 14.19
N GLU A 411 -0.43 18.29 14.60
CA GLU A 411 0.04 19.35 15.50
C GLU A 411 0.44 18.79 16.86
N ARG A 412 -0.32 17.82 17.38
CA ARG A 412 0.02 17.10 18.61
C ARG A 412 1.35 16.39 18.48
N LEU A 413 1.56 15.60 17.43
CA LEU A 413 2.81 14.87 17.20
C LEU A 413 4.02 15.81 17.03
N VAL A 414 3.84 16.94 16.35
CA VAL A 414 4.90 17.96 16.21
C VAL A 414 5.24 18.57 17.57
N ARG A 415 4.24 18.88 18.39
CA ARG A 415 4.45 19.39 19.76
C ARG A 415 5.15 18.36 20.64
N GLU A 416 4.72 17.11 20.58
CA GLU A 416 5.32 15.99 21.31
C GLU A 416 6.78 15.75 20.90
N ARG A 417 7.11 15.93 19.61
CA ARG A 417 8.49 15.91 19.12
C ARG A 417 9.29 17.10 19.65
N LEU A 418 8.75 18.31 19.57
CA LEU A 418 9.44 19.52 20.01
C LEU A 418 9.70 19.51 21.53
N GLU A 419 8.79 18.95 22.32
CA GLU A 419 8.97 18.73 23.76
C GLU A 419 10.07 17.70 24.09
N ARG A 420 10.42 16.83 23.13
CA ARG A 420 11.48 15.81 23.27
C ARG A 420 12.83 16.24 22.72
N GLU A 421 12.89 17.35 22.00
CA GLU A 421 14.15 17.85 21.47
C GLU A 421 15.03 18.38 22.62
N ILE A 422 16.27 17.90 22.66
CA ILE A 422 17.27 18.32 23.62
C ILE A 422 18.33 19.11 22.87
N ASP A 423 18.55 20.35 23.30
CA ASP A 423 19.64 21.18 22.76
C ASP A 423 21.00 20.66 23.24
N ILE A 424 21.85 20.29 22.28
CA ILE A 424 23.24 19.93 22.50
C ILE A 424 24.15 21.08 22.05
N ASN A 425 24.97 21.56 22.96
CA ASN A 425 25.96 22.60 22.69
C ASN A 425 27.19 22.01 22.01
N LEU A 426 27.66 22.68 20.97
CA LEU A 426 28.90 22.36 20.27
C LEU A 426 29.90 23.46 20.59
N VAL A 427 31.06 23.10 21.11
CA VAL A 427 32.07 24.07 21.54
C VAL A 427 33.41 23.71 20.94
N ARG A 428 34.00 24.62 20.20
CA ARG A 428 35.25 24.37 19.46
C ARG A 428 36.43 25.03 20.16
N TRP A 429 37.55 24.34 20.22
CA TRP A 429 38.82 24.93 20.64
C TRP A 429 39.43 25.73 19.48
N GLU A 430 39.67 27.01 19.71
CA GLU A 430 40.38 27.91 18.78
C GLU A 430 41.10 29.01 19.58
N ASP A 431 42.35 29.31 19.23
CA ASP A 431 43.12 30.43 19.79
C ASP A 431 43.21 30.41 21.33
N ASP A 432 43.51 29.25 21.93
CA ASP A 432 43.53 29.01 23.38
C ASP A 432 42.20 29.27 24.11
N THR A 433 41.08 29.29 23.38
CA THR A 433 39.75 29.56 23.93
C THR A 433 38.67 28.61 23.40
N TRP A 434 37.60 28.44 24.18
CA TRP A 434 36.41 27.67 23.79
C TRP A 434 35.38 28.59 23.12
N LYS A 435 35.10 28.37 21.83
CA LYS A 435 34.10 29.11 21.05
C LYS A 435 32.82 28.29 20.88
N TYR A 436 31.68 28.84 21.30
CA TYR A 436 30.38 28.21 21.13
C TYR A 436 29.91 28.31 19.68
N LEU A 437 29.43 27.20 19.14
CA LEU A 437 28.74 27.12 17.87
C LEU A 437 27.22 27.13 18.11
N THR A 438 26.46 27.17 17.03
CA THR A 438 25.00 27.04 17.08
C THR A 438 24.63 25.71 17.74
N PRO A 439 23.81 25.72 18.81
CA PRO A 439 23.31 24.49 19.44
C PRO A 439 22.54 23.63 18.44
N LEU A 440 22.66 22.31 18.58
CA LEU A 440 21.94 21.34 17.78
C LEU A 440 20.77 20.79 18.58
N ALA A 441 19.54 20.99 18.09
CA ALA A 441 18.36 20.31 18.63
C ALA A 441 18.38 18.83 18.21
N VAL A 442 18.32 17.93 19.19
CA VAL A 442 18.43 16.47 18.96
C VAL A 442 17.20 15.77 19.55
N ASP A 443 16.54 14.97 18.73
CA ASP A 443 15.45 14.09 19.19
C ASP A 443 16.02 12.97 20.05
N ALA A 444 15.52 12.83 21.29
CA ALA A 444 16.02 11.82 22.22
C ALA A 444 15.79 10.37 21.75
N GLU A 445 14.80 10.11 20.89
CA GLU A 445 14.54 8.79 20.32
C GLU A 445 15.33 8.53 19.03
N ASP A 446 15.75 9.58 18.32
CA ASP A 446 16.51 9.50 17.08
C ASP A 446 17.67 10.52 17.06
N PRO A 447 18.82 10.19 17.66
CA PRO A 447 19.98 11.06 17.68
C PRO A 447 20.79 11.04 16.37
N SER A 448 20.26 10.51 15.26
CA SER A 448 21.03 10.33 14.01
C SER A 448 21.58 11.64 13.43
N ASN A 449 20.93 12.79 13.71
CA ASN A 449 21.43 14.09 13.27
C ASN A 449 22.76 14.48 13.93
N ILE A 450 22.97 14.13 15.20
CA ILE A 450 24.22 14.39 15.93
C ILE A 450 25.35 13.51 15.41
N GLU A 451 25.05 12.26 15.08
CA GLU A 451 26.01 11.30 14.54
C GLU A 451 26.51 11.79 13.18
N ARG A 452 25.59 12.22 12.30
CA ARG A 452 25.93 12.78 11.00
C ARG A 452 26.78 14.04 11.10
N LEU A 453 26.44 14.95 12.03
CA LEU A 453 27.19 16.19 12.22
C LEU A 453 28.60 15.93 12.74
N VAL A 454 28.75 15.07 13.75
CA VAL A 454 30.07 14.72 14.29
C VAL A 454 30.91 14.02 13.22
N ASN A 455 30.31 13.16 12.40
CA ASN A 455 31.01 12.50 11.30
C ASN A 455 31.51 13.52 10.26
N ASP A 456 30.72 14.54 9.91
CA ASP A 456 31.16 15.64 9.04
C ASP A 456 32.42 16.34 9.58
N TYR A 457 32.41 16.70 10.87
CA TYR A 457 33.59 17.27 11.53
C TYR A 457 34.80 16.34 11.52
N MET A 458 34.59 15.04 11.73
CA MET A 458 35.69 14.04 11.70
C MET A 458 36.32 13.91 10.32
N THR A 459 35.55 14.00 9.23
CA THR A 459 36.10 14.01 7.87
C THR A 459 36.96 15.25 7.59
N ARG A 460 36.76 16.32 8.35
CA ARG A 460 37.50 17.59 8.24
C ARG A 460 38.67 17.70 9.22
N GLY A 461 39.06 16.58 9.86
CA GLY A 461 40.18 16.54 10.80
C GLY A 461 39.86 17.16 12.17
N ILE A 462 38.59 17.20 12.57
CA ILE A 462 38.15 17.66 13.89
C ILE A 462 37.60 16.48 14.68
N ARG A 463 38.11 16.26 15.89
CA ARG A 463 37.71 15.15 16.78
C ARG A 463 36.73 15.65 17.84
N ALA A 464 35.82 14.77 18.25
CA ALA A 464 34.80 15.06 19.25
C ALA A 464 35.20 14.49 20.62
N PHE A 465 35.04 15.30 21.66
CA PHE A 465 35.38 14.98 23.05
C PHE A 465 34.23 15.32 23.98
N ASN A 466 34.12 14.60 25.09
CA ASN A 466 33.28 15.03 26.20
C ASN A 466 33.97 16.14 27.01
N THR A 467 33.26 16.68 28.00
CA THR A 467 33.78 17.72 28.91
C THR A 467 34.91 17.26 29.84
N TYR A 468 35.23 15.96 29.87
CA TYR A 468 36.41 15.39 30.53
C TYR A 468 37.57 15.14 29.55
N LEU A 469 37.49 15.68 28.33
CA LEU A 469 38.48 15.49 27.26
C LEU A 469 38.69 14.01 26.88
N ARG A 470 37.69 13.17 27.08
CA ARG A 470 37.66 11.80 26.53
C ARG A 470 37.08 11.83 25.13
N MET A 471 37.83 11.31 24.17
CA MET A 471 37.40 11.19 22.78
C MET A 471 36.15 10.32 22.67
N MET A 472 35.20 10.71 21.83
CA MET A 472 33.93 10.03 21.59
C MET A 472 33.81 9.62 20.13
N SER A 473 33.18 8.46 19.89
CA SER A 473 32.76 8.09 18.54
C SER A 473 31.44 8.79 18.17
N PRO A 474 31.14 9.03 16.87
CA PRO A 474 29.91 9.69 16.44
C PRO A 474 28.64 9.04 17.00
N ALA A 475 28.61 7.71 17.08
CA ALA A 475 27.46 6.93 17.57
C ALA A 475 27.23 7.06 19.08
N GLU A 476 28.27 7.36 19.87
CA GLU A 476 28.19 7.43 21.33
C GLU A 476 28.03 8.87 21.85
N CYS A 477 28.26 9.87 20.99
CA CYS A 477 28.28 11.28 21.37
C CYS A 477 27.03 11.72 22.15
N PHE A 478 25.83 11.36 21.67
CA PHE A 478 24.58 11.74 22.34
C PHE A 478 24.48 11.12 23.74
N GLN A 479 24.64 9.81 23.85
CA GLN A 479 24.47 9.10 25.12
C GLN A 479 25.47 9.59 26.18
N VAL A 480 26.72 9.85 25.78
CA VAL A 480 27.77 10.29 26.71
C VAL A 480 27.48 11.69 27.27
N VAL A 481 27.07 12.65 26.45
CA VAL A 481 26.83 14.03 26.92
C VAL A 481 25.55 14.18 27.74
N ILE A 482 24.56 13.31 27.49
CA ILE A 482 23.35 13.19 28.32
C ILE A 482 23.69 12.55 29.67
N ASN A 483 24.45 11.43 29.68
CA ASN A 483 24.86 10.75 30.91
C ASN A 483 25.73 11.64 31.80
N ASN A 484 26.61 12.42 31.19
CA ASN A 484 27.45 13.39 31.89
C ASN A 484 26.69 14.65 32.34
N ARG A 485 25.41 14.79 31.97
CA ARG A 485 24.54 15.93 32.28
C ARG A 485 25.12 17.28 31.87
N THR A 486 25.92 17.30 30.81
CA THR A 486 26.51 18.54 30.29
C THR A 486 25.83 19.02 29.03
N HIS A 487 25.26 18.12 28.22
CA HIS A 487 24.69 18.44 26.91
C HIS A 487 25.68 19.28 26.06
N THR A 488 26.96 18.92 26.12
CA THR A 488 28.05 19.67 25.49
C THR A 488 29.06 18.70 24.86
N ILE A 489 29.31 18.89 23.58
CA ILE A 489 30.38 18.22 22.82
C ILE A 489 31.50 19.25 22.57
N LEU A 490 32.73 18.84 22.88
CA LEU A 490 33.93 19.61 22.57
C LEU A 490 34.50 19.16 21.24
N LEU A 491 34.86 20.11 20.39
CA LEU A 491 35.44 19.88 19.06
C LEU A 491 36.87 20.42 19.04
N ILE A 492 37.83 19.55 18.79
CA ILE A 492 39.26 19.90 18.80
C ILE A 492 39.87 19.46 17.48
N ALA A 493 40.63 20.35 16.83
CA ALA A 493 41.30 20.03 15.59
C ALA A 493 42.45 19.04 15.83
N GLU A 494 42.70 18.13 14.89
CA GLU A 494 43.69 17.05 15.04
C GLU A 494 45.13 17.57 15.25
N HIS A 495 45.44 18.76 14.74
CA HIS A 495 46.74 19.42 14.94
C HIS A 495 46.88 20.12 16.31
N GLU A 496 45.79 20.29 17.05
CA GLU A 496 45.75 20.91 18.39
C GLU A 496 45.53 19.88 19.51
N LEU A 497 45.70 18.59 19.21
CA LEU A 497 45.52 17.49 20.17
C LEU A 497 46.58 17.44 21.28
N ALA A 498 47.55 18.35 21.29
CA ALA A 498 48.48 18.51 22.41
C ALA A 498 47.74 19.13 23.60
N ILE A 499 46.97 18.30 24.30
CA ILE A 499 46.18 18.72 25.46
C ILE A 499 47.14 19.16 26.56
N ASP A 500 47.24 20.46 26.80
CA ASP A 500 48.05 21.05 27.85
C ASP A 500 47.27 21.20 29.17
N ASP A 501 47.97 21.55 30.25
CA ASP A 501 47.36 21.74 31.57
C ASP A 501 46.32 22.88 31.56
N ARG A 502 46.50 23.85 30.65
CA ARG A 502 45.59 24.98 30.47
C ARG A 502 44.25 24.55 29.88
N MET A 503 44.26 23.74 28.82
CA MET A 503 43.07 23.17 28.19
C MET A 503 42.32 22.27 29.18
N HIS A 504 43.03 21.45 29.96
CA HIS A 504 42.43 20.64 31.02
C HIS A 504 41.69 21.49 32.05
N GLU A 505 42.32 22.55 32.57
CA GLU A 505 41.71 23.40 33.58
C GLU A 505 40.52 24.19 33.02
N SER A 506 40.64 24.67 31.77
CA SER A 506 39.56 25.34 31.05
C SER A 506 38.36 24.41 30.78
N ALA A 507 38.60 23.14 30.41
CA ALA A 507 37.56 22.14 30.20
C ALA A 507 36.80 21.80 31.49
N LYS A 508 37.48 21.76 32.66
CA LYS A 508 36.81 21.58 33.96
C LYS A 508 35.85 22.72 34.29
N ASN A 509 36.27 23.97 34.02
CA ASN A 509 35.40 25.13 34.21
C ASN A 509 34.17 25.04 33.30
N LEU A 510 34.37 24.66 32.04
CA LEU A 510 33.30 24.45 31.07
C LEU A 510 32.34 23.32 31.49
N HIS A 511 32.86 22.23 32.06
CA HIS A 511 32.06 21.15 32.64
C HIS A 511 31.15 21.65 33.78
N ALA A 512 31.69 22.44 34.71
CA ALA A 512 30.94 23.00 35.82
C ALA A 512 29.84 23.97 35.34
N GLU A 513 30.13 24.79 34.33
CA GLU A 513 29.17 25.70 33.71
C GLU A 513 28.05 24.94 32.97
N ALA A 514 28.42 23.94 32.17
CA ALA A 514 27.48 23.09 31.44
C ALA A 514 26.52 22.36 32.39
N THR A 515 27.03 21.80 33.47
CA THR A 515 26.22 21.09 34.48
C THR A 515 25.24 22.04 35.18
N LYS A 516 25.66 23.27 35.52
CA LYS A 516 24.78 24.29 36.10
C LYS A 516 23.64 24.67 35.14
N ARG A 517 23.93 24.80 33.85
CA ARG A 517 22.92 25.12 32.82
C ARG A 517 21.86 24.03 32.71
N VAL A 518 22.26 22.76 32.63
CA VAL A 518 21.32 21.62 32.55
C VAL A 518 20.46 21.51 33.81
N ILE A 519 21.03 21.75 35.00
CA ILE A 519 20.26 21.77 36.26
C ILE A 519 19.25 22.92 36.27
N GLY A 520 19.63 24.11 35.78
CA GLY A 520 18.73 25.26 35.66
C GLY A 520 17.56 25.02 34.69
N LEU A 521 17.82 24.39 33.55
CA LEU A 521 16.80 23.98 32.56
C LEU A 521 15.78 23.01 33.16
N LYS A 522 16.23 22.02 33.95
CA LYS A 522 15.33 21.07 34.63
C LYS A 522 14.38 21.75 35.63
N ARG A 523 14.85 22.76 36.38
CA ARG A 523 14.01 23.49 37.34
C ARG A 523 12.91 24.31 36.64
N LYS A 524 13.26 24.98 35.55
CA LYS A 524 12.31 25.77 34.75
C LYS A 524 11.24 24.89 34.10
N ALA A 525 11.63 23.75 33.54
CA ALA A 525 10.68 22.78 32.97
C ALA A 525 9.70 22.20 34.02
N THR A 526 10.16 21.95 35.25
CA THR A 526 9.27 21.48 36.34
C THR A 526 8.29 22.55 36.83
N GLU A 527 8.67 23.82 36.81
CA GLU A 527 7.78 24.94 37.15
C GLU A 527 6.71 25.15 36.07
N ASP A 528 7.09 25.11 34.78
CA ASP A 528 6.17 25.26 33.64
C ASP A 528 5.16 24.10 33.54
N LEU A 529 5.59 22.86 33.84
CA LEU A 529 4.71 21.69 33.94
C LEU A 529 3.71 21.80 35.11
N SER A 530 4.13 22.38 36.24
CA SER A 530 3.24 22.60 37.38
C SER A 530 2.16 23.66 37.09
N HIS A 531 2.51 24.72 36.36
CA HIS A 531 1.57 25.77 35.95
C HIS A 531 0.56 25.29 34.91
N THR A 532 0.99 24.49 33.93
CA THR A 532 0.11 23.92 32.90
C THR A 532 -0.86 22.88 33.46
N TYR A 533 -0.44 22.03 34.40
CA TYR A 533 -1.34 21.09 35.09
C TYR A 533 -2.42 21.79 35.93
N HIS A 534 -2.09 22.93 36.57
CA HIS A 534 -3.07 23.72 37.30
C HIS A 534 -4.08 24.43 36.38
N ALA A 535 -3.64 24.94 35.23
CA ALA A 535 -4.55 25.53 34.23
C ALA A 535 -5.52 24.50 33.63
N TRP A 536 -5.06 23.27 33.35
CA TRP A 536 -5.90 22.18 32.84
C TRP A 536 -6.95 21.71 33.85
N LYS A 537 -6.59 21.64 35.15
CA LYS A 537 -7.55 21.26 36.21
C LYS A 537 -8.67 22.29 36.38
N MET A 538 -8.41 23.56 36.08
CA MET A 538 -9.43 24.62 36.13
C MET A 538 -10.40 24.55 34.94
N VAL A 539 -9.91 24.24 33.73
CA VAL A 539 -10.74 24.13 32.51
C VAL A 539 -11.66 22.91 32.54
N VAL A 540 -11.20 21.78 33.09
CA VAL A 540 -12.02 20.55 33.19
C VAL A 540 -13.12 20.65 34.25
N CYS A 541 -12.97 21.52 35.26
CA CYS A 541 -13.99 21.72 36.29
C CYS A 541 -15.08 22.73 35.90
N THR A 542 -14.88 23.56 34.88
CA THR A 542 -15.87 24.59 34.48
C THR A 542 -16.87 24.13 33.42
N ASP A 543 -16.64 23.01 32.73
CA ASP A 543 -17.49 22.57 31.59
C ASP A 543 -18.60 21.56 31.95
N TRP A 544 -18.80 21.23 33.24
CA TRP A 544 -19.83 20.26 33.67
C TRP A 544 -20.97 20.83 34.52
N ASN A 545 -21.00 22.13 34.77
CA ASN A 545 -22.10 22.79 35.45
C ASN A 545 -22.52 24.02 34.65
N GLU A 546 -23.23 23.79 33.56
CA GLU A 546 -24.28 24.65 33.02
C GLU A 546 -24.66 24.12 31.65
N LEU A 547 -25.88 23.60 31.53
CA LEU A 547 -26.87 24.20 30.63
C LEU A 547 -28.27 23.63 30.97
N PRO A 548 -29.31 24.47 30.83
CA PRO A 548 -30.68 24.27 31.30
C PRO A 548 -31.56 23.35 30.45
#